data_AF-A0A3C0B5H3-F1
#
_entry.id   AF-A0A3C0B5H3-F1
#
_cell.length_a   1.000
_cell.length_b   1.000
_cell.length_c   1.000
_cell.angle_alpha   90.00
_cell.angle_beta   90.00
_cell.angle_gamma   90.00
#
_symmetry.space_group_name_H-M   'P 1'
#
loop_
_entity.id
_entity.type
_entity.pdbx_description
1 polymer ?
#
loop_
_entity_poly.entity_id
_entity_poly.type
_entity_poly.pdbx_seq_one_letter_code
_entity_poly.pdbx_strand_id
1 'polypeptide(L)'
;MLHLSDAELYGWINIFRFEFARSPWEIILISFVLIYILSFPGSRSNKQEAEFAERWLIIPFLTGILVGGLTLLMYIVLPGLCLSFIGIWLFFTLIGMLSALILGLVSGNWLLMRQSIKIASNGFYIEKDKSFHQRILNVISKQFWQQPQNLMGHCYAMLLNVMGSVKHCDRFEDILMISGKLYFARGISLGNFIFAEADDEKLPDNIVLAYNNSEGVRTFRHEFGHYLQSRQCGWIYLFKIGLPSLILQGWTETDADLRSDNYLMHHYGITPALGLKHQKKEVVRCTWLEKSVFVTIVVAGALYSGSYGSVGAFLLAGGLSTALNMKKST
;
A
#
# COMPACT_ATOMS: atom_id res chain seq x y z
N MET A 1 33.71 6.08 10.84
CA MET A 1 32.73 5.12 11.40
C MET A 1 32.89 5.15 12.90
N LEU A 2 31.86 5.57 13.64
CA LEU A 2 31.88 5.53 15.10
C LEU A 2 31.69 4.08 15.53
N HIS A 3 32.73 3.47 16.10
CA HIS A 3 32.63 2.17 16.76
C HIS A 3 31.92 2.38 18.10
N LEU A 4 30.62 2.12 18.14
CA LEU A 4 29.91 1.95 19.40
C LEU A 4 30.34 0.61 20.02
N SER A 5 30.63 0.62 21.31
CA SER A 5 30.88 -0.60 22.07
C SER A 5 29.61 -1.44 22.20
N ASP A 6 29.75 -2.77 22.35
CA ASP A 6 28.61 -3.68 22.53
C ASP A 6 27.73 -3.29 23.73
N ALA A 7 28.33 -2.70 24.76
CA ALA A 7 27.65 -2.18 25.94
C ALA A 7 26.79 -0.93 25.64
N GLU A 8 27.28 -0.02 24.78
CA GLU A 8 26.51 1.14 24.34
C GLU A 8 25.36 0.71 23.43
N LEU A 9 25.59 -0.23 22.52
CA LEU A 9 24.54 -0.79 21.66
C LEU A 9 23.44 -1.46 22.50
N TYR A 10 23.81 -2.27 23.50
CA TYR A 10 22.86 -2.88 24.44
C TYR A 10 22.12 -1.83 25.29
N GLY A 11 22.82 -0.77 25.72
CA GLY A 11 22.25 0.35 26.45
C GLY A 11 21.17 1.06 25.63
N TRP A 12 21.46 1.39 24.37
CA TRP A 12 20.50 2.02 23.45
C TRP A 12 19.31 1.13 23.15
N ILE A 13 19.51 -0.17 22.93
CA ILE A 13 18.42 -1.14 22.71
C ILE A 13 17.50 -1.22 23.93
N ASN A 14 18.06 -1.22 25.14
CA ASN A 14 17.27 -1.26 26.37
C ASN A 14 16.53 0.06 26.64
N ILE A 15 17.16 1.22 26.40
CA ILE A 15 16.52 2.53 26.53
C ILE A 15 15.39 2.67 25.53
N PHE A 16 15.61 2.33 24.26
CA PHE A 16 14.55 2.34 23.26
C PHE A 16 13.44 1.38 23.65
N ARG A 17 13.71 0.11 23.96
CA ARG A 17 12.68 -0.85 24.41
C ARG A 17 11.87 -0.32 25.60
N PHE A 18 12.51 0.37 26.53
CA PHE A 18 11.88 0.89 27.74
C PHE A 18 11.00 2.12 27.47
N GLU A 19 11.47 3.09 26.67
CA GLU A 19 10.67 4.25 26.26
C GLU A 19 9.53 3.86 25.31
N PHE A 20 9.80 2.87 24.46
CA PHE A 20 8.81 2.29 23.58
C PHE A 20 7.73 1.54 24.37
N ALA A 21 8.09 0.77 25.39
CA ALA A 21 7.12 0.12 26.27
C ALA A 21 6.27 1.10 27.11
N ARG A 22 6.78 2.31 27.37
CA ARG A 22 6.08 3.39 28.09
C ARG A 22 5.28 4.34 27.21
N SER A 23 5.36 4.19 25.89
CA SER A 23 4.55 4.98 24.98
C SER A 23 3.06 4.68 25.22
N PRO A 24 2.15 5.66 25.13
CA PRO A 24 0.74 5.48 25.43
C PRO A 24 0.05 4.73 24.27
N TRP A 25 0.28 3.42 24.19
CA TRP A 25 -0.20 2.55 23.12
C TRP A 25 -1.72 2.53 23.02
N GLU A 26 -2.41 2.78 24.13
CA GLU A 26 -3.85 2.94 24.18
C GLU A 26 -4.28 4.11 23.28
N ILE A 27 -3.58 5.25 23.34
CA ILE A 27 -3.88 6.43 22.52
C ILE A 27 -3.61 6.15 21.04
N ILE A 28 -2.53 5.42 20.74
CA ILE A 28 -2.15 5.07 19.37
C ILE A 28 -3.17 4.09 18.76
N LEU A 29 -3.57 3.06 19.49
CA LEU A 29 -4.60 2.12 19.08
C LEU A 29 -5.96 2.80 18.94
N ILE A 30 -6.34 3.66 19.89
CA ILE A 30 -7.57 4.47 19.81
C ILE A 30 -7.53 5.37 18.57
N SER A 31 -6.40 6.04 18.30
CA SER A 31 -6.25 6.90 17.12
C SER A 31 -6.36 6.10 15.82
N PHE A 32 -5.75 4.91 15.77
CA PHE A 32 -5.85 4.00 14.62
C PHE A 32 -7.29 3.54 14.39
N VAL A 33 -8.01 3.16 15.45
CA VAL A 33 -9.43 2.79 15.40
C VAL A 33 -10.33 3.97 15.04
N LEU A 34 -10.06 5.18 15.55
CA LEU A 34 -10.82 6.37 15.21
C LEU A 34 -10.64 6.76 13.74
N ILE A 35 -9.41 6.71 13.22
CA ILE A 35 -9.16 6.94 11.79
C ILE A 35 -9.85 5.87 10.95
N TYR A 36 -9.85 4.61 11.40
CA TYR A 36 -10.61 3.53 10.78
C TYR A 36 -12.10 3.89 10.71
N ILE A 37 -12.73 4.31 11.80
CA ILE A 37 -14.15 4.71 11.85
C ILE A 37 -14.42 5.92 10.94
N LEU A 38 -13.55 6.93 10.94
CA LEU A 38 -13.67 8.14 10.12
C LEU A 38 -13.44 7.89 8.62
N SER A 39 -12.80 6.76 8.28
CA SER A 39 -12.57 6.33 6.90
C SER A 39 -13.85 5.88 6.19
N PHE A 40 -14.94 5.67 6.93
CA PHE A 40 -16.22 5.27 6.37
C PHE A 40 -17.02 6.49 5.90
N PRO A 41 -17.42 6.54 4.62
CA PRO A 41 -18.23 7.64 4.13
C PRO A 41 -19.56 7.67 4.89
N GLY A 42 -19.86 8.80 5.53
CA GLY A 42 -21.15 9.04 6.17
C GLY A 42 -22.27 8.84 5.17
N SER A 43 -23.15 7.88 5.46
CA SER A 43 -24.39 7.57 4.74
C SER A 43 -25.32 8.78 4.75
N ARG A 44 -25.42 9.50 3.62
CA ARG A 44 -26.47 10.52 3.44
C ARG A 44 -27.76 9.88 2.92
N SER A 45 -28.66 9.65 3.87
CA SER A 45 -30.11 9.92 3.78
C SER A 45 -30.93 9.12 2.73
N ASN A 46 -31.29 7.88 3.05
CA ASN A 46 -32.67 7.40 2.87
C ASN A 46 -33.03 6.19 3.75
N LYS A 47 -34.33 5.95 4.01
CA LYS A 47 -34.79 4.86 4.91
C LYS A 47 -34.42 3.44 4.44
N GLN A 48 -34.30 3.20 3.14
CA GLN A 48 -33.76 1.95 2.58
C GLN A 48 -32.23 1.82 2.78
N GLU A 49 -31.53 2.94 2.96
CA GLU A 49 -30.12 2.94 3.31
C GLU A 49 -29.89 2.63 4.79
N ALA A 50 -30.90 2.58 5.66
CA ALA A 50 -30.71 2.33 7.09
C ALA A 50 -30.45 0.85 7.41
N GLU A 51 -31.20 -0.08 6.83
CA GLU A 51 -30.90 -1.54 6.90
C GLU A 51 -29.62 -1.88 6.12
N PHE A 52 -29.33 -1.11 5.06
CA PHE A 52 -28.06 -1.20 4.34
C PHE A 52 -26.90 -0.65 5.21
N ALA A 53 -27.09 0.47 5.89
CA ALA A 53 -26.15 1.14 6.80
C ALA A 53 -25.78 0.25 7.99
N GLU A 54 -26.72 -0.53 8.50
CA GLU A 54 -26.47 -1.48 9.59
C GLU A 54 -25.47 -2.57 9.17
N ARG A 55 -25.65 -3.19 7.99
CA ARG A 55 -24.65 -4.10 7.39
C ARG A 55 -23.33 -3.39 7.05
N TRP A 56 -23.41 -2.11 6.68
CA TRP A 56 -22.26 -1.26 6.37
C TRP A 56 -21.47 -0.81 7.58
N LEU A 57 -22.01 -0.84 8.79
CA LEU A 57 -21.26 -0.59 10.03
C LEU A 57 -20.68 -1.89 10.59
N ILE A 58 -21.41 -3.00 10.47
CA ILE A 58 -20.97 -4.32 10.95
C ILE A 58 -19.70 -4.79 10.23
N ILE A 59 -19.64 -4.67 8.90
CA ILE A 59 -18.48 -5.14 8.11
C ILE A 59 -17.20 -4.40 8.51
N PRO A 60 -17.17 -3.05 8.52
CA PRO A 60 -16.10 -2.28 9.11
C PRO A 60 -15.76 -2.70 10.53
N PHE A 61 -16.75 -2.75 11.41
CA PHE A 61 -16.53 -3.06 12.81
C PHE A 61 -15.84 -4.42 13.01
N LEU A 62 -16.35 -5.47 12.37
CA LEU A 62 -15.75 -6.80 12.42
C LEU A 62 -14.37 -6.83 11.78
N THR A 63 -14.18 -6.15 10.65
CA THR A 63 -12.87 -6.03 10.00
C THR A 63 -11.88 -5.31 10.91
N GLY A 64 -12.31 -4.26 11.61
CA GLY A 64 -11.53 -3.53 12.60
C GLY A 64 -11.12 -4.41 13.77
N ILE A 65 -12.05 -5.22 14.32
CA ILE A 65 -11.74 -6.21 15.37
C ILE A 65 -10.71 -7.22 14.88
N LEU A 66 -10.90 -7.79 13.68
CA LEU A 66 -9.98 -8.78 13.11
C LEU A 66 -8.60 -8.20 12.85
N VAL A 67 -8.53 -7.03 12.21
CA VAL A 67 -7.26 -6.33 11.96
C VAL A 67 -6.59 -5.97 13.29
N GLY A 68 -7.34 -5.47 14.27
CA GLY A 68 -6.83 -5.17 15.60
C GLY A 68 -6.29 -6.40 16.32
N GLY A 69 -7.03 -7.51 16.31
CA GLY A 69 -6.61 -8.79 16.89
C GLY A 69 -5.39 -9.40 16.21
N LEU A 70 -5.33 -9.37 14.87
CA LEU A 70 -4.17 -9.81 14.10
C LEU A 70 -2.95 -8.91 14.35
N THR A 71 -3.15 -7.59 14.46
CA THR A 71 -2.10 -6.64 14.80
C THR A 71 -1.57 -6.91 16.21
N LEU A 72 -2.44 -7.20 17.17
CA LEU A 72 -2.05 -7.60 18.52
C LEU A 72 -1.25 -8.91 18.51
N LEU A 73 -1.70 -9.91 17.76
CA LEU A 73 -0.97 -11.18 17.62
C LEU A 73 0.41 -10.96 16.99
N MET A 74 0.50 -10.15 15.94
CA MET A 74 1.78 -9.77 15.35
C MET A 74 2.64 -8.96 16.32
N TYR A 75 2.04 -8.09 17.12
CA TYR A 75 2.75 -7.32 18.14
C TYR A 75 3.36 -8.22 19.22
N ILE A 76 2.67 -9.28 19.63
CA ILE A 76 3.20 -10.27 20.59
C ILE A 76 4.47 -10.94 20.03
N VAL A 77 4.51 -11.20 18.72
CA VAL A 77 5.65 -11.89 18.07
C VAL A 77 6.75 -10.91 17.61
N LEU A 78 6.36 -9.75 17.10
CA LEU A 78 7.20 -8.79 16.37
C LEU A 78 6.91 -7.33 16.79
N PRO A 79 7.00 -6.98 18.08
CA PRO A 79 6.51 -5.68 18.57
C PRO A 79 7.23 -4.53 17.85
N GLY A 80 8.56 -4.54 17.80
CA GLY A 80 9.34 -3.47 17.16
C GLY A 80 8.99 -3.23 15.69
N LEU A 81 8.65 -4.28 14.93
CA LEU A 81 8.28 -4.15 13.52
C LEU A 81 6.89 -3.54 13.36
N CYS A 82 5.89 -4.07 14.07
CA CYS A 82 4.53 -3.53 14.06
C CYS A 82 4.52 -2.05 14.42
N LEU A 83 5.28 -1.71 15.46
CA LEU A 83 5.34 -0.37 15.98
C LEU A 83 6.08 0.60 15.05
N SER A 84 7.14 0.15 14.38
CA SER A 84 7.82 0.94 13.36
C SER A 84 6.87 1.24 12.20
N PHE A 85 6.11 0.24 11.74
CA PHE A 85 5.11 0.44 10.69
C PHE A 85 4.01 1.43 11.08
N ILE A 86 3.41 1.25 12.27
CA ILE A 86 2.39 2.16 12.79
C ILE A 86 2.96 3.58 12.97
N GLY A 87 4.15 3.70 13.55
CA GLY A 87 4.81 4.97 13.80
C GLY A 87 5.12 5.74 12.52
N ILE A 88 5.70 5.07 11.52
CA ILE A 88 5.97 5.68 10.20
C ILE A 88 4.65 6.10 9.54
N TRP A 89 3.65 5.22 9.53
CA TRP A 89 2.36 5.53 8.93
C TRP A 89 1.69 6.75 9.58
N LEU A 90 1.66 6.80 10.92
CA LEU A 90 1.09 7.90 11.69
C LEU A 90 1.85 9.20 11.47
N PHE A 91 3.19 9.16 11.46
CA PHE A 91 4.03 10.34 11.26
C PHE A 91 3.69 11.05 9.94
N PHE A 92 3.66 10.31 8.82
CA PHE A 92 3.33 10.89 7.51
C PHE A 92 1.86 11.34 7.42
N THR A 93 0.93 10.59 8.03
CA THR A 93 -0.48 11.02 8.12
C THR A 93 -0.61 12.33 8.88
N LEU A 94 0.07 12.46 10.03
CA LEU A 94 0.01 13.66 10.87
C LEU A 94 0.55 14.88 10.11
N ILE A 95 1.71 14.75 9.45
CA ILE A 95 2.27 15.82 8.62
C ILE A 95 1.28 16.23 7.52
N GLY A 96 0.71 15.26 6.80
CA GLY A 96 -0.26 15.52 5.74
C GLY A 96 -1.54 16.22 6.23
N MET A 97 -2.08 15.79 7.38
CA MET A 97 -3.29 16.36 7.97
C MET A 97 -3.04 17.75 8.57
N LEU A 98 -1.92 17.97 9.26
CA LEU A 98 -1.56 19.28 9.80
C LEU A 98 -1.29 20.30 8.70
N SER A 99 -0.53 19.92 7.66
CA SER A 99 -0.27 20.78 6.51
C SER A 99 -1.57 21.16 5.80
N ALA A 100 -2.48 20.19 5.65
CA ALA A 100 -3.80 20.41 5.08
C ALA A 100 -4.66 21.38 5.91
N LEU A 101 -4.62 21.23 7.23
CA LEU A 101 -5.38 22.08 8.14
C LEU A 101 -4.88 23.53 8.07
N ILE A 102 -3.57 23.73 8.12
CA ILE A 102 -2.95 25.07 8.01
C ILE A 102 -3.34 25.70 6.67
N LEU A 103 -3.15 24.98 5.56
CA LEU A 103 -3.48 25.50 4.23
C LEU A 103 -4.98 25.80 4.10
N GLY A 104 -5.85 24.92 4.60
CA GLY A 104 -7.30 25.10 4.58
C GLY A 104 -7.75 26.33 5.38
N LEU A 105 -7.16 26.57 6.54
CA LEU A 105 -7.46 27.75 7.37
C LEU A 105 -6.93 29.05 6.76
N VAL A 106 -5.73 29.03 6.16
CA VAL A 106 -5.09 30.23 5.60
C VAL A 106 -5.67 30.62 4.24
N SER A 107 -5.92 29.64 3.36
CA SER A 107 -6.29 29.89 1.96
C SER A 107 -7.74 29.55 1.62
N GLY A 108 -8.48 28.91 2.54
CA GLY A 108 -9.80 28.34 2.25
C GLY A 108 -9.77 27.09 1.35
N ASN A 109 -8.60 26.67 0.86
CA ASN A 109 -8.47 25.51 -0.03
C ASN A 109 -8.35 24.19 0.76
N TRP A 110 -9.44 23.44 0.80
CA TRP A 110 -9.53 22.13 1.47
C TRP A 110 -9.19 20.93 0.57
N LEU A 111 -8.64 21.15 -0.62
CA LEU A 111 -8.26 20.05 -1.53
C LEU A 111 -7.23 19.13 -0.86
N LEU A 112 -6.16 19.69 -0.31
CA LEU A 112 -5.10 18.93 0.38
C LEU A 112 -5.68 18.06 1.50
N MET A 113 -6.65 18.58 2.27
CA MET A 113 -7.34 17.84 3.32
C MET A 113 -8.13 16.65 2.77
N ARG A 114 -8.92 16.85 1.71
CA ARG A 114 -9.69 15.78 1.07
C ARG A 114 -8.78 14.67 0.54
N GLN A 115 -7.64 15.05 -0.06
CA GLN A 115 -6.63 14.11 -0.56
C GLN A 115 -5.98 13.34 0.60
N SER A 116 -5.55 14.03 1.67
CA SER A 116 -4.93 13.41 2.87
C SER A 116 -5.86 12.39 3.52
N ILE A 117 -7.16 12.70 3.63
CA ILE A 117 -8.16 11.76 4.15
C ILE A 117 -8.26 10.53 3.25
N LYS A 118 -8.35 10.70 1.92
CA LYS A 118 -8.41 9.58 0.97
C LYS A 118 -7.18 8.68 1.04
N ILE A 119 -5.99 9.26 1.14
CA ILE A 119 -4.70 8.56 1.28
C ILE A 119 -4.65 7.76 2.58
N ALA A 120 -4.93 8.41 3.72
CA ALA A 120 -4.91 7.75 5.03
C ALA A 120 -5.94 6.60 5.12
N SER A 121 -7.14 6.82 4.58
CA SER A 121 -8.21 5.81 4.66
C SER A 121 -8.08 4.67 3.65
N ASN A 122 -7.12 4.73 2.70
CA ASN A 122 -7.00 3.75 1.62
C ASN A 122 -6.73 2.32 2.13
N GLY A 123 -5.87 2.17 3.13
CA GLY A 123 -5.54 0.88 3.73
C GLY A 123 -6.75 0.15 4.33
N PHE A 124 -7.80 0.90 4.66
CA PHE A 124 -9.02 0.41 5.31
C PHE A 124 -10.24 0.44 4.39
N TYR A 125 -10.10 0.98 3.17
CA TYR A 125 -11.21 1.07 2.24
C TYR A 125 -11.75 -0.31 1.90
N ILE A 126 -13.08 -0.42 1.91
CA ILE A 126 -13.81 -1.65 1.64
C ILE A 126 -14.65 -1.46 0.38
N GLU A 127 -14.42 -2.28 -0.63
CA GLU A 127 -15.17 -2.29 -1.90
C GLU A 127 -16.66 -2.56 -1.67
N LYS A 128 -17.52 -1.95 -2.48
CA LYS A 128 -18.98 -2.02 -2.29
C LYS A 128 -19.61 -3.26 -2.92
N ASP A 129 -18.99 -3.78 -3.98
CA ASP A 129 -19.52 -4.73 -4.95
C ASP A 129 -19.00 -6.17 -4.75
N LYS A 130 -18.13 -6.40 -3.76
CA LYS A 130 -17.62 -7.74 -3.42
C LYS A 130 -18.45 -8.42 -2.32
N SER A 131 -18.37 -9.74 -2.26
CA SER A 131 -18.99 -10.53 -1.16
C SER A 131 -18.35 -10.20 0.20
N PHE A 132 -19.09 -10.46 1.28
CA PHE A 132 -18.63 -10.22 2.67
C PHE A 132 -17.22 -10.77 2.95
N HIS A 133 -16.97 -12.03 2.61
CA HIS A 133 -15.68 -12.68 2.85
C HIS A 133 -14.54 -12.04 2.04
N GLN A 134 -14.80 -11.72 0.76
CA GLN A 134 -13.81 -11.07 -0.10
C GLN A 134 -13.43 -9.68 0.44
N ARG A 135 -14.41 -8.92 0.91
CA ARG A 135 -14.20 -7.59 1.52
C ARG A 135 -13.25 -7.67 2.72
N ILE A 136 -13.48 -8.61 3.64
CA ILE A 136 -12.62 -8.81 4.82
C ILE A 136 -11.21 -9.25 4.40
N LEU A 137 -11.11 -10.25 3.52
CA LEU A 137 -9.82 -10.78 3.07
C LEU A 137 -8.99 -9.72 2.34
N ASN A 138 -9.62 -8.82 1.59
CA ASN A 138 -8.91 -7.74 0.91
C ASN A 138 -8.31 -6.75 1.90
N VAL A 139 -9.04 -6.36 2.96
CA VAL A 139 -8.48 -5.48 4.00
C VAL A 139 -7.33 -6.17 4.75
N ILE A 140 -7.50 -7.43 5.14
CA ILE A 140 -6.43 -8.22 5.79
C ILE A 140 -5.21 -8.31 4.85
N SER A 141 -5.43 -8.59 3.56
CA SER A 141 -4.35 -8.64 2.58
C SER A 141 -3.61 -7.29 2.50
N LYS A 142 -4.32 -6.16 2.49
CA LYS A 142 -3.67 -4.84 2.48
C LYS A 142 -2.82 -4.58 3.73
N GLN A 143 -3.36 -4.89 4.91
CA GLN A 143 -2.72 -4.56 6.19
C GLN A 143 -1.53 -5.47 6.54
N PHE A 144 -1.50 -6.69 6.02
CA PHE A 144 -0.49 -7.69 6.40
C PHE A 144 0.30 -8.20 5.21
N TRP A 145 -0.38 -8.57 4.13
CA TRP A 145 0.26 -9.21 2.98
C TRP A 145 0.96 -8.20 2.05
N GLN A 146 0.38 -7.03 1.85
CA GLN A 146 0.92 -5.98 0.97
C GLN A 146 1.57 -4.84 1.77
N GLN A 147 1.75 -5.02 3.07
CA GLN A 147 2.06 -3.91 3.98
C GLN A 147 3.35 -3.15 3.68
N PRO A 148 4.49 -3.79 3.34
CA PRO A 148 5.72 -3.06 3.06
C PRO A 148 5.56 -2.04 1.92
N GLN A 149 4.95 -2.47 0.81
CA GLN A 149 4.69 -1.61 -0.34
C GLN A 149 3.56 -0.61 -0.10
N ASN A 150 2.50 -0.98 0.65
CA ASN A 150 1.44 -0.06 1.04
C ASN A 150 1.95 1.06 1.95
N LEU A 151 2.87 0.76 2.86
CA LEU A 151 3.50 1.76 3.72
C LEU A 151 4.30 2.77 2.88
N MET A 152 5.11 2.29 1.94
CA MET A 152 5.85 3.18 1.04
C MET A 152 4.92 4.00 0.15
N GLY A 153 3.86 3.39 -0.39
CA GLY A 153 2.82 4.10 -1.16
C GLY A 153 2.17 5.20 -0.34
N HIS A 154 1.79 4.92 0.91
CA HIS A 154 1.21 5.90 1.83
C HIS A 154 2.17 7.06 2.12
N CYS A 155 3.43 6.77 2.46
CA CYS A 155 4.44 7.79 2.72
C CYS A 155 4.67 8.68 1.50
N TYR A 156 4.83 8.07 0.32
CA TYR A 156 5.06 8.79 -0.94
C TYR A 156 3.84 9.65 -1.32
N ALA A 157 2.63 9.11 -1.20
CA ALA A 157 1.39 9.85 -1.44
C ALA A 157 1.23 11.05 -0.51
N MET A 158 1.49 10.89 0.80
CA MET A 158 1.42 12.00 1.75
C MET A 158 2.45 13.07 1.45
N LEU A 159 3.68 12.70 1.10
CA LEU A 159 4.72 13.64 0.69
C LEU A 159 4.33 14.40 -0.56
N LEU A 160 3.91 13.72 -1.63
CA LEU A 160 3.46 14.37 -2.86
C LEU A 160 2.28 15.32 -2.62
N ASN A 161 1.33 14.93 -1.75
CA ASN A 161 0.18 15.75 -1.42
C ASN A 161 0.59 17.03 -0.67
N VAL A 162 1.50 16.91 0.32
CA VAL A 162 2.05 18.06 1.05
C VAL A 162 2.84 18.99 0.14
N MET A 163 3.57 18.44 -0.84
CA MET A 163 4.27 19.22 -1.87
C MET A 163 3.34 19.81 -2.94
N GLY A 164 2.02 19.66 -2.82
CA GLY A 164 1.05 20.16 -3.80
C GLY A 164 1.15 19.48 -5.17
N SER A 165 1.81 18.33 -5.24
CA SER A 165 2.06 17.61 -6.50
C SER A 165 0.90 16.67 -6.87
N VAL A 166 0.03 16.34 -5.92
CA VAL A 166 -1.19 15.54 -6.16
C VAL A 166 -2.31 16.45 -6.65
N LYS A 167 -2.75 16.24 -7.89
CA LYS A 167 -3.88 16.97 -8.50
C LYS A 167 -5.20 16.27 -8.22
N HIS A 168 -5.23 14.95 -8.31
CA HIS A 168 -6.45 14.16 -8.16
C HIS A 168 -6.16 12.81 -7.50
N CYS A 169 -7.07 12.35 -6.64
CA CYS A 169 -7.07 10.99 -6.09
C CYS A 169 -8.47 10.39 -6.22
N ASP A 170 -8.56 9.20 -6.79
CA ASP A 170 -9.80 8.45 -6.90
C ASP A 170 -9.62 6.98 -6.54
N ARG A 171 -10.73 6.35 -6.14
CA ARG A 171 -10.74 4.94 -5.77
C ARG A 171 -11.33 4.14 -6.91
N PHE A 172 -10.59 3.12 -7.31
CA PHE A 172 -11.09 2.05 -8.15
C PHE A 172 -10.90 0.76 -7.39
N GLU A 173 -11.92 -0.07 -7.25
CA GLU A 173 -11.80 -1.29 -6.43
C GLU A 173 -11.16 -0.99 -5.05
N ASP A 174 -10.20 -1.78 -4.58
CA ASP A 174 -9.48 -1.57 -3.33
C ASP A 174 -8.20 -0.71 -3.43
N ILE A 175 -7.99 -0.06 -4.59
CA ILE A 175 -6.83 0.79 -4.88
C ILE A 175 -7.15 2.29 -4.82
N LEU A 176 -6.13 3.09 -4.52
CA LEU A 176 -6.15 4.54 -4.67
C LEU A 176 -5.28 4.93 -5.86
N MET A 177 -5.91 5.48 -6.87
CA MET A 177 -5.28 6.07 -8.04
C MET A 177 -4.98 7.53 -7.75
N ILE A 178 -3.73 7.93 -7.95
CA ILE A 178 -3.20 9.25 -7.65
C ILE A 178 -2.60 9.80 -8.93
N SER A 179 -3.08 10.98 -9.34
CA SER A 179 -2.53 11.69 -10.48
C SER A 179 -1.95 13.04 -10.08
N GLY A 180 -0.93 13.44 -10.84
CA GLY A 180 -0.28 14.73 -10.69
C GLY A 180 1.17 14.65 -11.12
N LYS A 181 2.02 15.49 -10.52
CA LYS A 181 3.45 15.50 -10.84
C LYS A 181 4.16 14.43 -10.01
N LEU A 182 4.79 13.49 -10.69
CA LEU A 182 5.65 12.48 -10.06
C LEU A 182 7.11 12.89 -10.20
N TYR A 183 7.89 12.58 -9.17
CA TYR A 183 9.34 12.75 -9.21
C TYR A 183 9.94 11.36 -9.48
N PHE A 184 10.78 11.27 -10.51
CA PHE A 184 11.58 10.08 -10.88
C PHE A 184 10.88 8.96 -11.68
N ALA A 185 9.58 9.06 -11.98
CA ALA A 185 8.87 8.07 -12.80
C ALA A 185 7.64 8.69 -13.49
N ARG A 186 7.15 8.06 -14.58
CA ARG A 186 5.88 8.42 -15.25
C ARG A 186 4.68 7.67 -14.67
N GLY A 187 4.95 6.53 -14.02
CA GLY A 187 3.98 5.71 -13.31
C GLY A 187 4.70 4.88 -12.27
N ILE A 188 4.03 4.57 -11.16
CA ILE A 188 4.53 3.64 -10.15
C ILE A 188 3.37 3.01 -9.38
N SER A 189 3.49 1.72 -9.11
CA SER A 189 2.55 0.96 -8.29
C SER A 189 3.20 0.47 -7.00
N LEU A 190 2.74 1.00 -5.87
CA LEU A 190 3.22 0.67 -4.53
C LEU A 190 2.08 0.07 -3.71
N GLY A 191 1.91 -1.25 -3.88
CA GLY A 191 0.81 -1.94 -3.24
C GLY A 191 -0.51 -1.50 -3.84
N ASN A 192 -1.44 -1.05 -3.00
CA ASN A 192 -2.74 -0.54 -3.44
C ASN A 192 -2.75 0.98 -3.71
N PHE A 193 -1.57 1.59 -3.88
CA PHE A 193 -1.41 2.96 -4.35
C PHE A 193 -0.85 2.94 -5.78
N ILE A 194 -1.61 3.49 -6.71
CA ILE A 194 -1.18 3.66 -8.10
C ILE A 194 -0.96 5.13 -8.35
N PHE A 195 0.22 5.47 -8.84
CA PHE A 195 0.61 6.81 -9.21
C PHE A 195 0.82 6.85 -10.72
N ALA A 196 0.27 7.85 -11.38
CA ALA A 196 0.63 8.13 -12.77
C ALA A 196 0.73 9.64 -12.99
N GLU A 197 1.71 10.02 -13.81
CA GLU A 197 1.84 11.39 -14.26
C GLU A 197 0.68 11.71 -15.20
N ALA A 198 -0.08 12.74 -14.84
CA ALA A 198 -1.12 13.28 -15.68
C ALA A 198 -1.24 14.77 -15.40
N ASP A 199 -1.04 15.57 -16.44
CA ASP A 199 -1.13 17.02 -16.34
C ASP A 199 -2.57 17.52 -16.25
N ASP A 200 -3.54 16.70 -16.65
CA ASP A 200 -4.93 17.09 -16.76
C ASP A 200 -5.67 16.97 -15.42
N GLU A 201 -6.31 18.07 -14.98
CA GLU A 201 -7.13 18.10 -13.75
C GLU A 201 -8.44 17.32 -13.90
N LYS A 202 -8.79 16.90 -15.12
CA LYS A 202 -10.04 16.22 -15.48
C LYS A 202 -9.83 14.77 -15.88
N LEU A 203 -9.01 14.04 -15.14
CA LEU A 203 -9.07 12.59 -15.29
C LEU A 203 -10.46 12.10 -14.87
N PRO A 204 -11.11 11.25 -15.69
CA PRO A 204 -12.39 10.68 -15.31
C PRO A 204 -12.21 9.76 -14.11
N ASP A 205 -13.21 9.75 -13.22
CA ASP A 205 -13.33 8.72 -12.18
C ASP A 205 -13.21 7.33 -12.82
N ASN A 206 -12.55 6.40 -12.14
CA ASN A 206 -12.27 5.06 -12.67
C ASN A 206 -11.53 5.06 -14.02
N ILE A 207 -10.50 5.90 -14.18
CA ILE A 207 -9.72 6.05 -15.42
C ILE A 207 -9.28 4.73 -16.08
N VAL A 208 -9.00 3.68 -15.29
CA VAL A 208 -8.66 2.34 -15.81
C VAL A 208 -9.79 1.73 -16.66
N LEU A 209 -11.05 2.12 -16.45
CA LEU A 209 -12.21 1.68 -17.23
C LEU A 209 -12.52 2.58 -18.44
N ALA A 210 -11.77 3.68 -18.63
CA ALA A 210 -12.06 4.59 -19.73
C ALA A 210 -11.93 3.89 -21.10
N TYR A 211 -12.90 4.08 -21.99
CA TYR A 211 -12.92 3.39 -23.29
C TYR A 211 -11.81 3.84 -24.26
N ASN A 212 -11.19 5.00 -24.00
CA ASN A 212 -10.08 5.49 -24.81
C ASN A 212 -8.74 4.88 -24.38
N ASN A 213 -7.78 4.84 -25.30
CA ASN A 213 -6.41 4.37 -25.04
C ASN A 213 -5.42 5.54 -24.96
N SER A 214 -5.84 6.65 -24.34
CA SER A 214 -4.93 7.77 -24.08
C SER A 214 -3.71 7.31 -23.28
N GLU A 215 -2.63 8.06 -23.37
CA GLU A 215 -1.38 7.71 -22.68
C GLU A 215 -1.61 7.55 -21.17
N GLY A 216 -2.35 8.46 -20.53
CA GLY A 216 -2.70 8.36 -19.12
C GLY A 216 -3.48 7.09 -18.77
N VAL A 217 -4.49 6.72 -19.58
CA VAL A 217 -5.24 5.47 -19.37
C VAL A 217 -4.32 4.26 -19.49
N ARG A 218 -3.43 4.24 -20.48
CA ARG A 218 -2.47 3.15 -20.65
C ARG A 218 -1.52 3.06 -19.46
N THR A 219 -0.99 4.18 -18.97
CA THR A 219 -0.14 4.20 -17.77
C THR A 219 -0.89 3.67 -16.56
N PHE A 220 -2.10 4.15 -16.28
CA PHE A 220 -2.89 3.64 -15.14
C PHE A 220 -3.22 2.15 -15.27
N ARG A 221 -3.54 1.65 -16.46
CA ARG A 221 -3.75 0.22 -16.69
C ARG A 221 -2.46 -0.58 -16.50
N HIS A 222 -1.33 -0.08 -16.98
CA HIS A 222 -0.04 -0.73 -16.80
C HIS A 222 0.31 -0.87 -15.31
N GLU A 223 0.20 0.23 -14.54
CA GLU A 223 0.42 0.22 -13.09
C GLU A 223 -0.60 -0.64 -12.32
N PHE A 224 -1.81 -0.78 -12.86
CA PHE A 224 -2.81 -1.71 -12.33
C PHE A 224 -2.33 -3.16 -12.44
N GLY A 225 -1.61 -3.50 -13.51
CA GLY A 225 -0.91 -4.78 -13.65
C GLY A 225 0.11 -5.02 -12.53
N HIS A 226 0.91 -4.01 -12.21
CA HIS A 226 1.87 -4.05 -11.10
C HIS A 226 1.17 -4.17 -9.73
N TYR A 227 0.00 -3.56 -9.54
CA TYR A 227 -0.83 -3.78 -8.35
C TYR A 227 -1.24 -5.26 -8.23
N LEU A 228 -1.71 -5.89 -9.32
CA LEU A 228 -2.08 -7.31 -9.31
C LEU A 228 -0.88 -8.21 -8.99
N GLN A 229 0.30 -7.87 -9.50
CA GLN A 229 1.56 -8.53 -9.14
C GLN A 229 1.89 -8.36 -7.66
N SER A 230 1.76 -7.15 -7.11
CA SER A 230 1.95 -6.86 -5.69
C SER A 230 1.00 -7.69 -4.82
N ARG A 231 -0.29 -7.71 -5.15
CA ARG A 231 -1.30 -8.50 -4.43
C ARG A 231 -0.96 -9.98 -4.43
N GLN A 232 -0.44 -10.51 -5.54
CA GLN A 232 0.00 -11.89 -5.60
C GLN A 232 1.28 -12.14 -4.77
N CYS A 233 2.27 -11.27 -4.84
CA CYS A 233 3.61 -11.51 -4.31
C CYS A 233 3.80 -11.09 -2.85
N GLY A 234 3.05 -10.11 -2.34
CA GLY A 234 3.17 -9.61 -0.98
C GLY A 234 4.55 -9.02 -0.72
N TRP A 235 5.22 -9.43 0.36
CA TRP A 235 6.46 -8.81 0.84
C TRP A 235 7.63 -8.92 -0.14
N ILE A 236 7.66 -9.97 -0.98
CA ILE A 236 8.73 -10.17 -1.96
C ILE A 236 8.56 -9.31 -3.22
N TYR A 237 7.39 -8.69 -3.42
CA TYR A 237 7.05 -7.93 -4.63
C TYR A 237 8.13 -6.91 -5.01
N LEU A 238 8.57 -6.11 -4.03
CA LEU A 238 9.53 -5.02 -4.26
C LEU A 238 10.85 -5.52 -4.83
N PHE A 239 11.29 -6.71 -4.43
CA PHE A 239 12.58 -7.25 -4.84
C PHE A 239 12.49 -8.12 -6.09
N LYS A 240 11.38 -8.85 -6.24
CA LYS A 240 11.17 -9.76 -7.36
C LYS A 240 10.61 -9.08 -8.61
N ILE A 241 9.86 -8.00 -8.43
CA ILE A 241 9.13 -7.33 -9.51
C ILE A 241 9.41 -5.83 -9.50
N GLY A 242 9.18 -5.12 -8.39
CA GLY A 242 9.27 -3.65 -8.37
C GLY A 242 10.66 -3.10 -8.73
N LEU A 243 11.72 -3.59 -8.11
CA LEU A 243 13.10 -3.20 -8.41
C LEU A 243 13.53 -3.64 -9.81
N PRO A 244 13.32 -4.91 -10.24
CA PRO A 244 13.57 -5.30 -11.61
C PRO A 244 12.81 -4.44 -12.63
N SER A 245 11.53 -4.12 -12.41
CA SER A 245 10.72 -3.23 -13.26
C SER A 245 11.36 -1.85 -13.42
N LEU A 246 11.83 -1.26 -12.32
CA LEU A 246 12.47 0.05 -12.32
C LEU A 246 13.83 0.06 -13.04
N ILE A 247 14.61 -1.02 -12.92
CA ILE A 247 15.99 -1.10 -13.42
C ILE A 247 16.07 -1.73 -14.82
N LEU A 248 15.20 -2.70 -15.09
CA LEU A 248 15.17 -3.58 -16.26
C LEU A 248 13.75 -3.62 -16.83
N GLN A 249 13.51 -2.88 -17.92
CA GLN A 249 12.24 -2.90 -18.65
C GLN A 249 12.08 -4.21 -19.44
N GLY A 250 11.67 -5.28 -18.74
CA GLY A 250 11.69 -6.66 -19.26
C GLY A 250 10.37 -7.42 -19.11
N TRP A 251 10.48 -8.68 -18.70
CA TRP A 251 9.32 -9.59 -18.58
C TRP A 251 8.35 -9.20 -17.46
N THR A 252 8.81 -8.45 -16.45
CA THR A 252 7.96 -7.91 -15.37
C THR A 252 6.93 -6.92 -15.88
N GLU A 253 7.35 -6.01 -16.76
CA GLU A 253 6.50 -5.01 -17.43
C GLU A 253 5.47 -5.69 -18.31
N THR A 254 5.95 -6.67 -19.06
CA THR A 254 5.13 -7.43 -20.00
C THR A 254 4.07 -8.27 -19.28
N ASP A 255 4.42 -8.84 -18.13
CA ASP A 255 3.49 -9.56 -17.26
C ASP A 255 2.47 -8.60 -16.61
N ALA A 256 2.87 -7.38 -16.25
CA ALA A 256 1.97 -6.36 -15.73
C ALA A 256 0.88 -6.00 -16.77
N ASP A 257 1.30 -5.67 -17.99
CA ASP A 257 0.39 -5.37 -19.12
C ASP A 257 -0.63 -6.51 -19.33
N LEU A 258 -0.16 -7.75 -19.37
CA LEU A 258 -1.00 -8.93 -19.56
C LEU A 258 -2.02 -9.10 -18.43
N ARG A 259 -1.60 -8.94 -17.17
CA ARG A 259 -2.49 -9.10 -16.02
C ARG A 259 -3.58 -8.06 -16.01
N SER A 260 -3.23 -6.82 -16.32
CA SER A 260 -4.18 -5.72 -16.41
C SER A 260 -5.21 -5.96 -17.51
N ASP A 261 -4.74 -6.20 -18.74
CA ASP A 261 -5.63 -6.43 -19.89
C ASP A 261 -6.55 -7.65 -19.64
N ASN A 262 -6.01 -8.77 -19.13
CA ASN A 262 -6.82 -9.94 -18.80
C ASN A 262 -7.85 -9.64 -17.70
N TYR A 263 -7.45 -8.96 -16.62
CA TYR A 263 -8.35 -8.65 -15.51
C TYR A 263 -9.49 -7.75 -15.97
N LEU A 264 -9.18 -6.65 -16.64
CA LEU A 264 -10.14 -5.66 -17.10
C LEU A 264 -11.09 -6.22 -18.16
N MET A 265 -10.58 -7.05 -19.07
CA MET A 265 -11.41 -7.75 -20.05
C MET A 265 -12.38 -8.72 -19.38
N HIS A 266 -11.91 -9.56 -18.45
CA HIS A 266 -12.76 -10.58 -17.82
C HIS A 266 -13.76 -10.02 -16.79
N HIS A 267 -13.41 -8.96 -16.07
CA HIS A 267 -14.26 -8.41 -15.01
C HIS A 267 -15.14 -7.26 -15.48
N TYR A 268 -14.69 -6.50 -16.48
CA TYR A 268 -15.36 -5.26 -16.91
C TYR A 268 -15.67 -5.22 -18.41
N GLY A 269 -15.29 -6.23 -19.20
CA GLY A 269 -15.51 -6.24 -20.65
C GLY A 269 -14.73 -5.16 -21.39
N ILE A 270 -13.65 -4.65 -20.79
CA ILE A 270 -12.82 -3.59 -21.36
C ILE A 270 -11.84 -4.20 -22.37
N THR A 271 -11.81 -3.65 -23.58
CA THR A 271 -10.88 -4.09 -24.62
C THR A 271 -9.43 -3.88 -24.19
N PRO A 272 -8.54 -4.88 -24.35
CA PRO A 272 -7.11 -4.77 -24.08
C PRO A 272 -6.48 -3.55 -24.78
N ALA A 273 -5.71 -2.77 -24.03
CA ALA A 273 -5.10 -1.52 -24.52
C ALA A 273 -3.57 -1.53 -24.52
N LEU A 274 -2.98 -2.45 -23.76
CA LEU A 274 -1.52 -2.57 -23.62
C LEU A 274 -0.96 -3.60 -24.60
N GLY A 275 -1.84 -4.48 -25.08
CA GLY A 275 -1.62 -5.31 -26.25
C GLY A 275 -1.07 -6.69 -25.88
N LEU A 276 -1.80 -7.72 -26.32
CA LEU A 276 -1.33 -9.10 -26.38
C LEU A 276 -0.26 -9.25 -27.49
N LYS A 277 0.86 -8.52 -27.43
CA LYS A 277 1.98 -8.76 -28.37
C LYS A 277 2.37 -10.25 -28.29
N HIS A 278 2.40 -10.92 -29.44
CA HIS A 278 2.54 -12.37 -29.68
C HIS A 278 3.84 -13.04 -29.20
N GLN A 279 4.45 -12.61 -28.09
CA GLN A 279 5.58 -13.32 -27.52
C GLN A 279 5.07 -14.41 -26.55
N LYS A 280 5.78 -15.54 -26.48
CA LYS A 280 5.62 -16.49 -25.36
C LYS A 280 6.02 -15.74 -24.09
N LYS A 281 5.03 -15.16 -23.41
CA LYS A 281 5.27 -14.24 -22.30
C LYS A 281 5.35 -15.03 -21.00
N GLU A 282 6.51 -14.98 -20.35
CA GLU A 282 6.73 -15.60 -19.05
C GLU A 282 6.00 -14.80 -17.96
N VAL A 283 4.97 -15.40 -17.37
CA VAL A 283 4.26 -14.83 -16.22
C VAL A 283 5.15 -14.95 -14.99
N VAL A 284 5.39 -13.83 -14.30
CA VAL A 284 6.15 -13.86 -13.05
C VAL A 284 5.31 -14.52 -11.97
N ARG A 285 5.75 -15.68 -11.50
CA ARG A 285 5.09 -16.39 -10.39
C ARG A 285 5.89 -16.21 -9.11
N CYS A 286 5.23 -15.72 -8.08
CA CYS A 286 5.71 -15.79 -6.70
C CYS A 286 5.13 -17.07 -6.07
N THR A 287 5.97 -18.09 -5.91
CA THR A 287 5.56 -19.38 -5.35
C THR A 287 5.31 -19.26 -3.84
N TRP A 288 4.48 -20.14 -3.29
CA TRP A 288 4.26 -20.18 -1.83
C TRP A 288 5.54 -20.44 -1.06
N LEU A 289 6.43 -21.29 -1.60
CA LEU A 289 7.72 -21.58 -0.97
C LEU A 289 8.59 -20.31 -0.86
N GLU A 290 8.74 -19.55 -1.93
CA GLU A 290 9.53 -18.30 -1.91
C GLU A 290 8.96 -17.31 -0.88
N LYS A 291 7.64 -17.16 -0.83
CA LYS A 291 6.95 -16.30 0.13
C LYS A 291 7.18 -16.74 1.57
N SER A 292 7.01 -18.02 1.85
CA SER A 292 7.19 -18.60 3.18
C SER A 292 8.63 -18.45 3.65
N VAL A 293 9.62 -18.78 2.81
CA VAL A 293 11.04 -18.62 3.13
C VAL A 293 11.36 -17.16 3.43
N PHE A 294 10.87 -16.24 2.60
CA PHE A 294 11.10 -14.81 2.80
C PHE A 294 10.56 -14.32 4.15
N VAL A 295 9.30 -14.67 4.47
CA VAL A 295 8.68 -14.31 5.75
C VAL A 295 9.44 -14.95 6.91
N THR A 296 9.81 -16.23 6.82
CA THR A 296 10.57 -16.93 7.87
C THR A 296 11.92 -16.26 8.13
N ILE A 297 12.65 -15.83 7.10
CA ILE A 297 13.92 -15.12 7.26
C ILE A 297 13.71 -13.79 8.00
N VAL A 298 12.69 -13.01 7.62
CA VAL A 298 12.37 -11.74 8.28
C VAL A 298 11.96 -11.93 9.74
N VAL A 299 11.13 -12.94 10.02
CA VAL A 299 10.72 -13.31 11.38
C VAL A 299 11.92 -13.78 12.20
N ALA A 300 12.79 -14.62 11.65
CA ALA A 300 14.00 -15.07 12.32
C ALA A 300 14.94 -13.91 12.65
N GLY A 301 15.13 -12.98 11.71
CA GLY A 301 15.88 -11.74 11.94
C GLY A 301 15.26 -10.91 13.08
N ALA A 302 13.93 -10.81 13.11
CA ALA A 302 13.21 -10.12 14.16
C ALA A 302 13.41 -10.76 15.54
N LEU A 303 13.36 -12.08 15.62
CA LEU A 303 13.60 -12.83 16.85
C LEU A 303 15.05 -12.69 17.34
N TYR A 304 16.00 -12.59 16.40
CA TYR A 304 17.41 -12.46 16.71
C TYR A 304 17.79 -11.06 17.23
N SER A 305 17.34 -9.98 16.57
CA SER A 305 17.78 -8.61 16.88
C SER A 305 16.67 -7.56 16.81
N GLY A 306 15.41 -7.95 17.02
CA GLY A 306 14.28 -7.03 17.00
C GLY A 306 14.05 -6.39 15.63
N SER A 307 13.60 -5.13 15.61
CA SER A 307 13.32 -4.40 14.37
C SER A 307 14.55 -4.26 13.45
N TYR A 308 15.76 -4.13 14.01
CA TYR A 308 16.98 -4.05 13.21
C TYR A 308 17.26 -5.36 12.48
N GLY A 309 17.11 -6.49 13.19
CA GLY A 309 17.29 -7.81 12.60
C GLY A 309 16.23 -8.12 11.55
N SER A 310 14.98 -7.68 11.75
CA SER A 310 13.91 -7.87 10.75
C SER A 310 14.16 -7.05 9.48
N VAL A 311 14.57 -5.79 9.62
CA VAL A 311 14.92 -4.91 8.47
C VAL A 311 16.15 -5.46 7.75
N GLY A 312 17.21 -5.84 8.49
CA GLY A 312 18.41 -6.43 7.90
C GLY A 312 18.09 -7.72 7.15
N ALA A 313 17.29 -8.61 7.74
CA ALA A 313 16.84 -9.84 7.10
C ALA A 313 15.94 -9.59 5.88
N PHE A 314 15.06 -8.57 5.93
CA PHE A 314 14.23 -8.15 4.80
C PHE A 314 15.06 -7.66 3.62
N LEU A 315 16.06 -6.82 3.88
CA LEU A 315 16.97 -6.31 2.85
C LEU A 315 17.88 -7.41 2.30
N LEU A 316 18.38 -8.31 3.14
CA LEU A 316 19.23 -9.42 2.71
C LEU A 316 18.45 -10.45 1.89
N ALA A 317 17.30 -10.91 2.37
CA ALA A 317 16.43 -11.82 1.61
C ALA A 317 15.94 -11.17 0.31
N GLY A 318 15.67 -9.86 0.37
CA GLY A 318 15.32 -9.05 -0.78
C GLY A 318 16.42 -8.98 -1.82
N GLY A 319 17.63 -8.59 -1.42
CA GLY A 319 18.80 -8.51 -2.30
C GLY A 319 19.14 -9.86 -2.93
N LEU A 320 19.07 -10.95 -2.15
CA LEU A 320 19.24 -12.31 -2.69
C LEU A 320 18.16 -12.67 -3.71
N SER A 321 16.89 -12.36 -3.42
CA SER A 321 15.78 -12.57 -4.36
C SER A 321 16.01 -11.78 -5.66
N THR A 322 16.34 -10.49 -5.58
CA THR A 322 16.64 -9.66 -6.75
C THR A 322 17.80 -10.24 -7.55
N ALA A 323 18.92 -10.58 -6.90
CA ALA A 323 20.10 -11.14 -7.56
C ALA A 323 19.81 -12.46 -8.30
N LEU A 324 19.03 -13.35 -7.68
CA LEU A 324 18.61 -14.61 -8.30
C LEU A 324 17.66 -14.39 -9.48
N ASN A 325 16.80 -13.38 -9.42
CA ASN A 325 15.90 -13.05 -10.52
C ASN A 325 16.63 -12.38 -11.69
N MET A 326 17.56 -11.47 -11.43
CA MET A 326 18.35 -10.81 -12.48
C MET A 326 19.25 -11.79 -13.25
N LYS A 327 19.71 -12.88 -12.62
CA LYS A 327 20.48 -13.92 -13.32
C LYS A 327 19.66 -14.69 -14.36
N LYS A 328 18.33 -14.75 -14.22
CA LYS A 328 17.46 -15.44 -15.19
C LYS A 328 17.21 -14.63 -16.47
N SER A 329 17.60 -13.36 -16.47
CA SER A 329 17.30 -12.42 -17.54
C SER A 329 18.46 -12.00 -18.42
N THR A 330 19.66 -12.46 -18.08
CA THR A 330 20.88 -12.37 -18.87
C THR A 330 21.11 -13.67 -19.60
#